data_AF-A0A6A4MQ57-F1
#
_entry.id   AF-A0A6A4MQ57-F1
#
_cell.length_a   1.000
_cell.length_b   1.000
_cell.length_c   1.000
_cell.angle_alpha   90.00
_cell.angle_beta   90.00
_cell.angle_gamma   90.00
#
_symmetry.space_group_name_H-M   'P 1'
#
loop_
_entity.id
_entity.type
_entity.pdbx_description
1 polymer ?
#
loop_
_entity_poly.entity_id
_entity_poly.type
_entity_poly.pdbx_seq_one_letter_code
_entity_poly.pdbx_strand_id
1 'polypeptide(L)'
;MSRLYALLSGYCLWILGFSTSLAVLVAFSRPYFADKFSDAATTFEELPIPVRFPSKGPNDPPVLAYSISGTHGDSRKMLRLAKAIYHPRNQYLLQLDAGSSDYERRELALSVQSERVFKAFGNVNVVGRGSALSPMGPSAVASTLRAAALLLKISADWDWFVTLSASDYPLMPQDDLLHAFSFLPRDLNFIDYTNKTGWKERQNIDEIIVDPNLYYKKNSPILYASETRAKRPDAFEIFGGSPWVILSRAFVEHCVQGWDNFPRKLLMYLTNVLFPLELYFQTVLCNSPEFQNTTVDNNLRYTIWDQKTVGKALELKMSNYDEMVSSEAVFARPFREGDPVLSEIDKNVLNRPPDGVVPGEWCLDQGMNASVQDRSVIDHQNYSNCSSLGDINSVKPRSFGVKLGNFFSKLLVERKLRPNQCHNSV
;
A
#
# COMPACT_ATOMS: atom_id res chain seq x y z
N MET A 1 -1.83 -39.98 68.48
CA MET A 1 -1.34 -40.01 67.08
C MET A 1 -2.34 -40.71 66.14
N SER A 2 -3.58 -40.20 65.99
CA SER A 2 -4.53 -40.75 64.99
C SER A 2 -5.35 -39.69 64.24
N ARG A 3 -5.18 -38.40 64.55
CA ARG A 3 -5.87 -37.30 63.85
C ARG A 3 -5.02 -36.57 62.81
N LEU A 4 -3.70 -36.79 62.77
CA LEU A 4 -2.81 -36.20 61.76
C LEU A 4 -2.80 -36.97 60.42
N TYR A 5 -3.05 -38.29 60.44
CA TYR A 5 -3.05 -39.11 59.22
C TYR A 5 -4.31 -38.92 58.35
N ALA A 6 -5.44 -38.52 58.95
CA ALA A 6 -6.67 -38.26 58.20
C ALA A 6 -6.62 -36.96 57.37
N LEU A 7 -5.88 -35.95 57.84
CA LEU A 7 -5.71 -34.67 57.13
C LEU A 7 -4.76 -34.77 55.93
N LEU A 8 -3.73 -35.62 56.01
CA LEU A 8 -2.79 -35.86 54.91
C LEU A 8 -3.39 -36.72 53.79
N SER A 9 -4.29 -37.65 54.12
CA SER A 9 -5.03 -38.47 53.15
C SER A 9 -6.04 -37.66 52.34
N GLY A 10 -6.74 -36.71 52.98
CA GLY A 10 -7.68 -35.81 52.31
C GLY A 10 -6.98 -34.86 51.33
N TYR A 11 -5.86 -34.25 51.72
CA TYR A 11 -5.15 -33.30 50.86
C TYR A 11 -4.54 -33.94 49.59
N CYS A 12 -4.05 -35.19 49.67
CA CYS A 12 -3.55 -35.89 48.48
C CYS A 12 -4.65 -36.21 47.45
N LEU A 13 -5.87 -36.52 47.92
CA LEU A 13 -7.01 -36.79 47.04
C LEU A 13 -7.49 -35.52 46.32
N TRP A 14 -7.44 -34.35 46.99
CA TRP A 14 -7.79 -33.07 46.36
C TRP A 14 -6.75 -32.59 45.35
N ILE A 15 -5.46 -32.83 45.60
CA ILE A 15 -4.39 -32.49 44.64
C ILE A 15 -4.43 -33.38 43.39
N LEU A 16 -4.76 -34.67 43.55
CA LEU A 16 -4.98 -35.58 42.41
C LEU A 16 -6.28 -35.25 41.64
N GLY A 17 -7.33 -34.78 42.32
CA GLY A 17 -8.55 -34.28 41.67
C GLY A 17 -8.31 -33.00 40.87
N PHE A 18 -7.47 -32.08 41.37
CA PHE A 18 -7.14 -30.84 40.66
C PHE A 18 -6.20 -31.08 39.47
N SER A 19 -5.23 -32.00 39.59
CA SER A 19 -4.32 -32.32 38.49
C SER A 19 -5.03 -33.07 37.34
N THR A 20 -5.97 -33.95 37.66
CA THR A 20 -6.81 -34.63 36.66
C THR A 20 -7.79 -33.67 35.99
N SER A 21 -8.40 -32.74 36.74
CA SER A 21 -9.26 -31.70 36.16
C SER A 21 -8.49 -30.70 35.28
N LEU A 22 -7.23 -30.38 35.62
CA LEU A 22 -6.39 -29.50 34.80
C LEU A 22 -5.89 -30.21 33.54
N ALA A 23 -5.55 -31.51 33.62
CA ALA A 23 -5.19 -32.32 32.46
C ALA A 23 -6.38 -32.51 31.50
N VAL A 24 -7.59 -32.66 32.03
CA VAL A 24 -8.83 -32.71 31.25
C VAL A 24 -9.13 -31.34 30.61
N LEU A 25 -8.96 -30.23 31.32
CA LEU A 25 -9.09 -28.88 30.74
C LEU A 25 -8.01 -28.57 29.70
N VAL A 26 -6.78 -29.06 29.85
CA VAL A 26 -5.71 -28.95 28.84
C VAL A 26 -5.97 -29.88 27.63
N ALA A 27 -6.63 -31.03 27.84
CA ALA A 27 -7.10 -31.88 26.76
C ALA A 27 -8.31 -31.27 26.00
N PHE A 28 -9.17 -30.51 26.70
CA PHE A 28 -10.32 -29.80 26.12
C PHE A 28 -10.03 -28.36 25.66
N SER A 29 -8.85 -27.80 25.94
CA SER A 29 -8.40 -26.47 25.48
C SER A 29 -7.31 -26.53 24.41
N ARG A 30 -7.08 -27.71 23.81
CA ARG A 30 -6.51 -27.73 22.45
C ARG A 30 -7.48 -26.98 21.54
N PRO A 31 -6.99 -26.08 20.67
CA PRO A 31 -7.85 -25.32 19.79
C PRO A 31 -8.67 -26.30 18.94
N TYR A 32 -9.99 -26.16 18.99
CA TYR A 32 -10.98 -26.79 18.12
C TYR A 32 -10.86 -26.26 16.67
N PHE A 33 -9.66 -26.30 16.11
CA PHE A 33 -9.34 -25.98 14.72
C PHE A 33 -8.18 -26.87 14.24
N ALA A 34 -8.44 -28.16 14.20
CA ALA A 34 -7.78 -29.12 13.32
C ALA A 34 -8.77 -30.28 13.11
N ASP A 35 -8.93 -30.71 11.87
CA ASP A 35 -9.78 -31.81 11.42
C ASP A 35 -11.30 -31.62 11.50
N LYS A 36 -11.81 -30.85 10.53
CA LYS A 36 -12.98 -31.25 9.73
C LYS A 36 -12.95 -30.55 8.36
N PHE A 37 -11.85 -30.71 7.63
CA PHE A 37 -11.93 -30.75 6.17
C PHE A 37 -12.39 -32.16 5.81
N SER A 38 -13.71 -32.35 5.76
CA SER A 38 -14.26 -33.50 5.05
C SER A 38 -14.08 -33.21 3.57
N ASP A 39 -13.39 -34.11 2.89
CA ASP A 39 -13.22 -34.16 1.44
C ASP A 39 -14.55 -33.98 0.71
N ALA A 40 -14.84 -32.74 0.33
CA ALA A 40 -15.51 -32.47 -0.93
C ALA A 40 -14.38 -32.17 -1.91
N ALA A 41 -13.85 -33.21 -2.53
CA ALA A 41 -12.92 -33.10 -3.63
C ALA A 41 -13.62 -32.44 -4.82
N THR A 42 -13.72 -31.11 -4.81
CA THR A 42 -13.67 -30.35 -6.05
C THR A 42 -12.21 -30.37 -6.47
N THR A 43 -11.91 -31.21 -7.47
CA THR A 43 -10.62 -31.25 -8.16
C THR A 43 -10.40 -29.89 -8.82
N PHE A 44 -9.85 -28.94 -8.07
CA PHE A 44 -9.25 -27.76 -8.63
C PHE A 44 -7.82 -28.15 -8.97
N GLU A 45 -7.49 -28.17 -10.27
CA GLU A 45 -6.10 -28.30 -10.72
C GLU A 45 -5.26 -27.23 -9.99
N GLU A 46 -4.41 -27.68 -9.07
CA GLU A 46 -3.37 -26.85 -8.50
C GLU A 46 -2.41 -26.51 -9.65
N LEU A 47 -2.28 -25.22 -9.95
CA LEU A 47 -1.22 -24.75 -10.85
C LEU A 47 0.12 -25.25 -10.28
N PRO A 48 0.91 -26.03 -11.03
CA PRO A 48 2.24 -26.43 -10.58
C PRO A 48 3.13 -25.17 -10.57
N ILE A 49 3.33 -24.58 -9.39
CA ILE A 49 4.09 -23.34 -9.23
C ILE A 49 5.51 -23.67 -8.75
N PRO A 50 6.56 -23.49 -9.58
CA PRO A 50 7.85 -23.15 -9.01
C PRO A 50 7.71 -21.75 -8.41
N VAL A 51 7.84 -21.60 -7.10
CA VAL A 51 7.97 -20.28 -6.44
C VAL A 51 9.19 -19.62 -7.05
N ARG A 52 8.97 -18.71 -8.01
CA ARG A 52 10.05 -17.94 -8.64
C ARG A 52 10.28 -16.70 -7.78
N PHE A 53 11.45 -16.63 -7.17
CA PHE A 53 11.91 -15.38 -6.58
C PHE A 53 12.22 -14.41 -7.72
N PRO A 54 11.85 -13.12 -7.60
CA PRO A 54 12.20 -12.12 -8.60
C PRO A 54 13.73 -12.05 -8.78
N SER A 55 14.21 -12.08 -10.01
CA SER A 55 15.61 -11.80 -10.33
C SER A 55 15.98 -10.38 -9.89
N LYS A 56 17.25 -10.21 -9.51
CA LYS A 56 17.79 -8.97 -8.96
C LYS A 56 19.06 -8.56 -9.71
N GLY A 57 19.08 -7.30 -10.12
CA GLY A 57 20.21 -6.70 -10.80
C GLY A 57 19.82 -5.38 -11.45
N PRO A 58 20.81 -4.59 -11.92
CA PRO A 58 20.56 -3.34 -12.63
C PRO A 58 19.70 -3.52 -13.89
N ASN A 59 19.81 -4.69 -14.54
CA ASN A 59 19.10 -5.02 -15.77
C ASN A 59 17.76 -5.74 -15.54
N ASP A 60 17.44 -6.11 -14.30
CA ASP A 60 16.18 -6.77 -13.97
C ASP A 60 15.09 -5.75 -13.66
N PRO A 61 13.82 -6.01 -13.99
CA PRO A 61 12.72 -5.14 -13.56
C PRO A 61 12.69 -4.98 -12.04
N PRO A 62 12.26 -3.83 -11.52
CA PRO A 62 12.19 -3.65 -10.08
C PRO A 62 11.07 -4.47 -9.44
N VAL A 63 11.06 -4.42 -8.11
CA VAL A 63 10.02 -4.99 -7.26
C VAL A 63 9.38 -3.83 -6.50
N LEU A 64 8.08 -3.66 -6.68
CA LEU A 64 7.31 -2.59 -6.03
C LEU A 64 6.59 -3.15 -4.80
N ALA A 65 6.60 -2.40 -3.71
CA ALA A 65 5.87 -2.70 -2.48
C ALA A 65 4.73 -1.70 -2.29
N TYR A 66 3.50 -2.17 -2.51
CA TYR A 66 2.29 -1.37 -2.40
C TYR A 66 1.71 -1.44 -1.00
N SER A 67 1.51 -0.28 -0.36
CA SER A 67 0.63 -0.15 0.80
C SER A 67 -0.70 0.43 0.35
N ILE A 68 -1.77 -0.36 0.47
CA ILE A 68 -3.13 0.06 0.12
C ILE A 68 -3.92 0.26 1.41
N SER A 69 -4.35 1.50 1.64
CA SER A 69 -5.13 1.91 2.81
C SER A 69 -6.61 2.05 2.47
N GLY A 70 -7.48 1.67 3.40
CA GLY A 70 -8.93 1.85 3.29
C GLY A 70 -9.60 2.01 4.64
N THR A 71 -10.86 2.42 4.61
CA THR A 71 -11.75 2.52 5.76
C THR A 71 -13.02 1.69 5.53
N HIS A 72 -14.01 1.87 6.40
CA HIS A 72 -15.29 1.17 6.32
C HIS A 72 -15.91 1.22 4.92
N GLY A 73 -16.24 0.06 4.37
CA GLY A 73 -16.87 -0.08 3.05
C GLY A 73 -15.87 -0.15 1.89
N ASP A 74 -14.57 0.01 2.13
CA ASP A 74 -13.57 0.06 1.07
C ASP A 74 -13.09 -1.32 0.59
N SER A 75 -13.47 -2.41 1.26
CA SER A 75 -12.96 -3.76 0.97
C SER A 75 -13.05 -4.16 -0.50
N ARG A 76 -14.18 -3.88 -1.16
CA ARG A 76 -14.38 -4.19 -2.59
C ARG A 76 -13.49 -3.32 -3.49
N LYS A 77 -13.38 -2.02 -3.19
CA LYS A 77 -12.49 -1.11 -3.92
C LYS A 77 -11.03 -1.55 -3.78
N MET A 78 -10.61 -1.92 -2.58
CA MET A 78 -9.25 -2.41 -2.32
C MET A 78 -8.95 -3.70 -3.09
N LEU A 79 -9.88 -4.66 -3.11
CA LEU A 79 -9.71 -5.90 -3.87
C LEU A 79 -9.63 -5.62 -5.37
N ARG A 80 -10.52 -4.77 -5.90
CA ARG A 80 -10.49 -4.36 -7.32
C ARG A 80 -9.16 -3.70 -7.67
N LEU A 81 -8.71 -2.75 -6.85
CA LEU A 81 -7.42 -2.08 -7.03
C LEU A 81 -6.28 -3.10 -7.00
N ALA A 82 -6.21 -3.95 -5.99
CA ALA A 82 -5.17 -4.97 -5.85
C ALA A 82 -5.08 -5.85 -7.09
N LYS A 83 -6.21 -6.28 -7.67
CA LYS A 83 -6.25 -7.02 -8.94
C LYS A 83 -5.77 -6.18 -10.14
N ALA A 84 -6.14 -4.91 -10.19
CA ALA A 84 -5.74 -3.99 -11.27
C ALA A 84 -4.24 -3.67 -11.27
N ILE A 85 -3.58 -3.72 -10.12
CA ILE A 85 -2.14 -3.47 -9.98
C ILE A 85 -1.33 -4.75 -9.71
N TYR A 86 -1.93 -5.93 -9.86
CA TYR A 86 -1.28 -7.19 -9.50
C TYR A 86 -0.15 -7.58 -10.48
N HIS A 87 0.98 -7.98 -9.92
CA HIS A 87 2.11 -8.60 -10.61
C HIS A 87 2.83 -9.53 -9.63
N PRO A 88 3.20 -10.77 -10.01
CA PRO A 88 3.83 -11.74 -9.12
C PRO A 88 5.13 -11.28 -8.45
N ARG A 89 5.87 -10.37 -9.10
CA ARG A 89 7.11 -9.79 -8.54
C ARG A 89 6.87 -8.95 -7.30
N ASN A 90 5.77 -8.22 -7.29
CA ASN A 90 5.55 -7.13 -6.35
C ASN A 90 5.03 -7.63 -5.02
N GLN A 91 5.03 -6.75 -4.01
CA GLN A 91 4.52 -7.02 -2.67
C GLN A 91 3.31 -6.12 -2.40
N TYR A 92 2.27 -6.67 -1.79
CA TYR A 92 1.04 -5.94 -1.50
C TYR A 92 0.67 -6.08 -0.04
N LEU A 93 0.41 -4.95 0.62
CA LEU A 93 -0.09 -4.88 1.99
C LEU A 93 -1.38 -4.07 2.02
N LEU A 94 -2.49 -4.76 2.29
CA LEU A 94 -3.82 -4.17 2.39
C LEU A 94 -4.14 -3.93 3.87
N GLN A 95 -4.53 -2.69 4.20
CA GLN A 95 -4.89 -2.30 5.56
C GLN A 95 -6.21 -1.54 5.59
N LEU A 96 -7.16 -2.08 6.34
CA LEU A 96 -8.37 -1.38 6.75
C LEU A 96 -8.19 -0.79 8.15
N ASP A 97 -8.56 0.48 8.32
CA ASP A 97 -8.50 1.19 9.60
C ASP A 97 -9.54 0.68 10.62
N ALA A 98 -9.58 1.30 11.80
CA ALA A 98 -10.54 0.95 12.86
C ALA A 98 -11.99 1.38 12.59
N GLY A 99 -12.25 2.12 11.52
CA GLY A 99 -13.62 2.37 11.03
C GLY A 99 -14.24 1.09 10.47
N SER A 100 -13.43 0.20 9.89
CA SER A 100 -13.89 -1.10 9.40
C SER A 100 -14.13 -2.09 10.54
N SER A 101 -15.12 -2.97 10.36
CA SER A 101 -15.41 -4.03 11.33
C SER A 101 -14.39 -5.18 11.25
N ASP A 102 -14.29 -5.98 12.31
CA ASP A 102 -13.49 -7.22 12.27
C ASP A 102 -14.03 -8.22 11.24
N TYR A 103 -15.35 -8.22 11.02
CA TYR A 103 -15.98 -9.01 9.97
C TYR A 103 -15.47 -8.57 8.59
N GLU A 104 -15.55 -7.29 8.29
CA GLU A 104 -15.10 -6.73 7.00
C GLU A 104 -13.62 -7.02 6.74
N ARG A 105 -12.75 -6.89 7.75
CA ARG A 105 -11.34 -7.27 7.65
C ARG A 105 -11.14 -8.75 7.33
N ARG A 106 -11.91 -9.64 7.95
CA ARG A 106 -11.86 -11.08 7.69
C ARG A 106 -12.36 -11.40 6.28
N GLU A 107 -13.46 -10.79 5.84
CA GLU A 107 -13.99 -10.97 4.49
C GLU A 107 -12.98 -10.53 3.42
N LEU A 108 -12.27 -9.41 3.63
CA LEU A 108 -11.20 -8.99 2.74
C LEU A 108 -10.07 -10.04 2.69
N ALA A 109 -9.65 -10.58 3.85
CA ALA A 109 -8.63 -11.61 3.92
C ALA A 109 -9.07 -12.91 3.22
N LEU A 110 -10.31 -13.36 3.41
CA LEU A 110 -10.88 -14.51 2.73
C LEU A 110 -10.96 -14.29 1.22
N SER A 111 -11.37 -13.10 0.79
CA SER A 111 -11.42 -12.73 -0.64
C SER A 111 -10.03 -12.80 -1.26
N VAL A 112 -9.00 -12.24 -0.61
CA VAL A 112 -7.60 -12.32 -1.07
C VAL A 112 -7.12 -13.78 -1.15
N GLN A 113 -7.46 -14.62 -0.17
CA GLN A 113 -7.08 -16.04 -0.17
C GLN A 113 -7.82 -16.88 -1.22
N SER A 114 -9.00 -16.43 -1.65
CA SER A 114 -9.80 -17.09 -2.68
C SER A 114 -9.26 -16.85 -4.10
N GLU A 115 -8.48 -15.78 -4.30
CA GLU A 115 -7.84 -15.48 -5.58
C GLU A 115 -6.69 -16.44 -5.84
N ARG A 116 -6.84 -17.31 -6.85
CA ARG A 116 -5.86 -18.37 -7.19
C ARG A 116 -4.45 -17.83 -7.35
N VAL A 117 -4.31 -16.70 -8.05
CA VAL A 117 -3.01 -16.10 -8.36
C VAL A 117 -2.36 -15.51 -7.11
N PHE A 118 -3.15 -14.87 -6.23
CA PHE A 118 -2.63 -14.31 -4.97
C PHE A 118 -2.18 -15.42 -4.04
N LYS A 119 -2.96 -16.51 -3.96
CA LYS A 119 -2.60 -17.71 -3.19
C LYS A 119 -1.35 -18.39 -3.74
N ALA A 120 -1.22 -18.47 -5.07
CA ALA A 120 -0.10 -19.11 -5.75
C ALA A 120 1.25 -18.45 -5.44
N PHE A 121 1.33 -17.12 -5.48
CA PHE A 121 2.57 -16.39 -5.24
C PHE A 121 2.75 -15.91 -3.79
N GLY A 122 1.67 -15.89 -2.99
CA GLY A 122 1.74 -15.54 -1.57
C GLY A 122 2.19 -14.10 -1.28
N ASN A 123 2.08 -13.20 -2.26
CA ASN A 123 2.64 -11.85 -2.22
C ASN A 123 1.61 -10.76 -1.87
N VAL A 124 0.37 -11.14 -1.52
CA VAL A 124 -0.70 -10.23 -1.08
C VAL A 124 -1.08 -10.50 0.37
N ASN A 125 -0.84 -9.52 1.24
CA ASN A 125 -1.04 -9.63 2.69
C ASN A 125 -2.12 -8.67 3.18
N VAL A 126 -2.94 -9.11 4.13
CA VAL A 126 -3.98 -8.27 4.78
C VAL A 126 -3.62 -8.08 6.25
N VAL A 127 -3.60 -6.83 6.72
CA VAL A 127 -3.36 -6.50 8.12
C VAL A 127 -4.59 -6.86 8.96
N GLY A 128 -4.48 -7.88 9.81
CA GLY A 128 -5.60 -8.37 10.61
C GLY A 128 -6.14 -7.39 11.67
N ARG A 129 -5.32 -6.44 12.14
CA ARG A 129 -5.71 -5.46 13.18
C ARG A 129 -5.76 -4.04 12.62
N GLY A 130 -6.97 -3.47 12.57
CA GLY A 130 -7.17 -2.06 12.25
C GLY A 130 -6.54 -1.13 13.29
N SER A 131 -5.95 -0.04 12.80
CA SER A 131 -5.47 1.07 13.64
C SER A 131 -6.51 2.18 13.62
N ALA A 132 -6.75 2.81 14.76
CA ALA A 132 -7.51 4.06 14.76
C ALA A 132 -6.74 5.09 13.95
N LEU A 133 -7.45 5.85 13.12
CA LEU A 133 -6.83 6.76 12.17
C LEU A 133 -7.71 7.99 11.98
N SER A 134 -7.06 9.15 11.95
CA SER A 134 -7.59 10.39 11.41
C SER A 134 -6.71 10.82 10.23
N PRO A 135 -7.28 11.05 9.03
CA PRO A 135 -6.52 11.58 7.90
C PRO A 135 -5.86 12.93 8.17
N MET A 136 -6.40 13.72 9.11
CA MET A 136 -5.90 15.03 9.48
C MET A 136 -4.80 14.98 10.55
N GLY A 137 -4.64 13.84 11.23
CA GLY A 137 -3.79 13.72 12.41
C GLY A 137 -2.52 12.89 12.21
N PRO A 138 -1.57 12.92 13.16
CA PRO A 138 -0.36 12.10 13.19
C PRO A 138 -0.61 10.59 13.13
N SER A 139 -1.79 10.10 13.51
CA SER A 139 -2.14 8.69 13.33
C SER A 139 -2.04 8.22 11.87
N ALA A 140 -2.25 9.11 10.89
CA ALA A 140 -2.03 8.79 9.47
C ALA A 140 -0.55 8.50 9.15
N VAL A 141 0.38 9.28 9.72
CA VAL A 141 1.82 9.04 9.60
C VAL A 141 2.21 7.74 10.28
N ALA A 142 1.74 7.53 11.50
CA ALA A 142 2.01 6.30 12.26
C ALA A 142 1.52 5.05 11.52
N SER A 143 0.33 5.11 10.90
CA SER A 143 -0.21 4.01 10.11
C SER A 143 0.63 3.74 8.85
N THR A 144 1.06 4.78 8.14
CA THR A 144 1.89 4.64 6.94
C THR A 144 3.27 4.07 7.27
N LEU A 145 3.92 4.55 8.34
CA LEU A 145 5.18 4.00 8.84
C LEU A 145 5.06 2.56 9.34
N ARG A 146 3.92 2.20 9.95
CA ARG A 146 3.63 0.82 10.32
C ARG A 146 3.54 -0.08 9.10
N ALA A 147 2.88 0.36 8.03
CA ALA A 147 2.80 -0.39 6.79
C ALA A 147 4.19 -0.58 6.14
N ALA A 148 4.99 0.49 6.11
CA ALA A 148 6.38 0.44 5.66
C ALA A 148 7.22 -0.56 6.48
N ALA A 149 7.14 -0.51 7.81
CA ALA A 149 7.85 -1.43 8.69
C ALA A 149 7.42 -2.89 8.50
N LEU A 150 6.13 -3.14 8.25
CA LEU A 150 5.63 -4.48 7.92
C LEU A 150 6.20 -4.97 6.58
N LEU A 151 6.22 -4.14 5.54
CA LEU A 151 6.77 -4.52 4.24
C LEU A 151 8.29 -4.74 4.28
N LEU A 152 9.04 -3.95 5.06
CA LEU A 152 10.46 -4.20 5.31
C LEU A 152 10.70 -5.57 5.97
N LYS A 153 9.78 -6.01 6.84
CA LYS A 153 9.84 -7.29 7.54
C LYS A 153 9.36 -8.48 6.69
N ILE A 154 8.33 -8.28 5.86
CA ILE A 154 7.73 -9.33 5.02
C ILE A 154 8.68 -9.72 3.88
N SER A 155 9.36 -8.75 3.28
CA SER A 155 10.24 -8.99 2.14
C SER A 155 11.49 -8.10 2.18
N ALA A 156 12.64 -8.74 1.96
CA ALA A 156 13.93 -8.07 1.85
C ALA A 156 14.14 -7.42 0.47
N ASP A 157 13.31 -7.75 -0.51
CA ASP A 157 13.68 -7.66 -1.92
C ASP A 157 12.84 -6.66 -2.71
N TRP A 158 12.21 -5.67 -2.09
CA TRP A 158 11.51 -4.61 -2.84
C TRP A 158 12.36 -3.34 -2.96
N ASP A 159 12.20 -2.61 -4.06
CA ASP A 159 13.02 -1.45 -4.42
C ASP A 159 12.31 -0.13 -4.11
N TRP A 160 11.01 -0.05 -4.36
CA TRP A 160 10.19 1.13 -4.08
C TRP A 160 8.94 0.81 -3.27
N PHE A 161 8.64 1.66 -2.30
CA PHE A 161 7.42 1.68 -1.51
C PHE A 161 6.43 2.69 -2.10
N VAL A 162 5.23 2.22 -2.46
CA VAL A 162 4.19 3.01 -3.12
C VAL A 162 2.96 3.10 -2.20
N THR A 163 2.53 4.33 -1.86
CA THR A 163 1.34 4.54 -1.02
C THR A 163 0.08 4.72 -1.87
N LEU A 164 -0.95 3.92 -1.60
CA LEU A 164 -2.26 3.99 -2.26
C LEU A 164 -3.37 3.99 -1.20
N SER A 165 -4.51 4.54 -1.59
CA SER A 165 -5.78 4.37 -0.91
C SER A 165 -6.74 3.58 -1.80
N ALA A 166 -7.84 3.12 -1.21
CA ALA A 166 -8.94 2.48 -1.94
C ALA A 166 -9.59 3.38 -3.00
N SER A 167 -9.27 4.68 -3.02
CA SER A 167 -9.79 5.64 -4.01
C SER A 167 -8.81 5.93 -5.15
N ASP A 168 -7.62 5.32 -5.16
CA ASP A 168 -6.67 5.41 -6.27
C ASP A 168 -6.94 4.32 -7.32
N TYR A 169 -6.58 4.58 -8.58
CA TYR A 169 -6.63 3.58 -9.65
C TYR A 169 -5.46 3.75 -10.63
N PRO A 170 -4.88 2.67 -11.18
CA PRO A 170 -3.78 2.76 -12.13
C PRO A 170 -4.23 3.31 -13.50
N LEU A 171 -3.36 4.07 -14.14
CA LEU A 171 -3.49 4.55 -15.51
C LEU A 171 -2.54 3.83 -16.49
N MET A 172 -1.93 2.73 -16.05
CA MET A 172 -1.12 1.86 -16.89
C MET A 172 -0.99 0.45 -16.29
N PRO A 173 -0.79 -0.58 -17.14
CA PRO A 173 -0.42 -1.92 -16.71
C PRO A 173 0.87 -1.97 -15.87
N GLN A 174 1.00 -3.02 -15.06
CA GLN A 174 2.21 -3.24 -14.26
C GLN A 174 3.46 -3.46 -15.13
N ASP A 175 3.34 -4.17 -16.25
CA ASP A 175 4.48 -4.37 -17.15
C ASP A 175 5.02 -3.04 -17.69
N ASP A 176 4.14 -2.09 -18.04
CA ASP A 176 4.54 -0.75 -18.47
C ASP A 176 5.28 0.02 -17.37
N LEU A 177 4.76 -0.05 -16.15
CA LEU A 177 5.35 0.60 -14.99
C LEU A 177 6.72 0.02 -14.63
N LEU A 178 6.82 -1.31 -14.58
CA LEU A 178 8.05 -2.04 -14.27
C LEU A 178 9.12 -1.79 -15.34
N HIS A 179 8.72 -1.76 -16.62
CA HIS A 179 9.62 -1.38 -17.71
C HIS A 179 10.15 0.03 -17.54
N ALA A 180 9.27 1.01 -17.33
CA ALA A 180 9.69 2.41 -17.19
C ALA A 180 10.62 2.61 -15.98
N PHE A 181 10.31 1.98 -14.83
CA PHE A 181 11.15 2.09 -13.64
C PHE A 181 12.49 1.34 -13.76
N SER A 182 12.63 0.40 -14.69
CA SER A 182 13.92 -0.27 -14.92
C SER A 182 15.03 0.68 -15.40
N PHE A 183 14.66 1.81 -16.01
CA PHE A 183 15.61 2.83 -16.45
C PHE A 183 16.03 3.82 -15.36
N LEU A 184 15.45 3.72 -14.17
CA LEU A 184 15.68 4.65 -13.08
C LEU A 184 16.71 4.10 -12.08
N PRO A 185 17.58 4.96 -11.53
CA PRO A 185 18.31 4.64 -10.30
C PRO A 185 17.34 4.28 -9.17
N ARG A 186 17.63 3.20 -8.44
CA ARG A 186 16.70 2.64 -7.41
C ARG A 186 16.65 3.43 -6.11
N ASP A 187 17.53 4.40 -5.95
CA ASP A 187 17.61 5.31 -4.81
C ASP A 187 16.65 6.50 -4.92
N LEU A 188 16.02 6.70 -6.08
CA LEU A 188 15.14 7.85 -6.32
C LEU A 188 13.83 7.81 -5.54
N ASN A 189 13.38 9.00 -5.13
CA ASN A 189 12.15 9.24 -4.38
C ASN A 189 11.25 10.22 -5.13
N PHE A 190 10.06 9.78 -5.53
CA PHE A 190 9.05 10.55 -6.23
C PHE A 190 8.08 11.15 -5.22
N ILE A 191 8.23 12.45 -4.99
CA ILE A 191 7.42 13.23 -4.07
C ILE A 191 7.03 14.53 -4.76
N ASP A 192 5.84 15.03 -4.46
CA ASP A 192 5.50 16.42 -4.69
C ASP A 192 5.93 17.18 -3.44
N TYR A 193 6.71 18.25 -3.59
CA TYR A 193 7.19 19.02 -2.44
C TYR A 193 7.38 20.51 -2.73
N THR A 194 7.11 21.31 -1.72
CA THR A 194 7.35 22.75 -1.70
C THR A 194 7.83 23.19 -0.33
N ASN A 195 8.77 24.15 -0.32
CA ASN A 195 9.07 24.94 0.87
C ASN A 195 8.46 26.35 0.81
N LYS A 196 7.89 26.72 -0.36
CA LYS A 196 7.09 27.93 -0.50
C LYS A 196 5.81 27.70 0.25
N THR A 197 5.87 28.03 1.53
CA THR A 197 4.73 27.97 2.41
C THR A 197 3.60 28.79 1.82
N GLY A 198 2.61 28.11 1.23
CA GLY A 198 1.31 28.69 0.97
C GLY A 198 0.70 29.13 2.30
N TRP A 199 -0.23 30.09 2.25
CA TRP A 199 -0.90 30.59 3.46
C TRP A 199 -1.55 29.47 4.30
N LYS A 200 -1.93 28.35 3.66
CA LYS A 200 -2.53 27.15 4.28
C LYS A 200 -1.54 26.33 5.13
N GLU A 201 -0.31 26.12 4.66
CA GLU A 201 0.72 25.38 5.41
C GLU A 201 1.14 26.17 6.64
N ARG A 202 1.14 27.51 6.56
CA ARG A 202 1.47 28.37 7.70
C ARG A 202 0.43 28.25 8.82
N GLN A 203 -0.86 28.26 8.50
CA GLN A 203 -1.92 28.12 9.51
C GLN A 203 -1.93 26.71 10.12
N ASN A 204 -1.79 25.66 9.30
CA ASN A 204 -1.83 24.27 9.78
C ASN A 204 -0.65 23.89 10.69
N ILE A 205 0.54 24.46 10.46
CA ILE A 205 1.74 24.18 11.26
C ILE A 205 1.74 24.92 12.60
N ASP A 206 1.07 26.07 12.68
CA ASP A 206 1.02 26.85 13.93
C ASP A 206 -0.13 26.39 14.83
N GLU A 207 -1.16 25.75 14.27
CA GLU A 207 -2.21 25.09 15.05
C GLU A 207 -1.68 23.92 15.88
N ILE A 208 -2.22 23.77 17.09
CA ILE A 208 -1.93 22.66 17.99
C ILE A 208 -3.17 21.77 18.04
N ILE A 209 -2.99 20.51 17.66
CA ILE A 209 -4.05 19.51 17.71
C ILE A 209 -3.66 18.34 18.62
N VAL A 210 -4.66 17.69 19.18
CA VAL A 210 -4.53 16.39 19.84
C VAL A 210 -5.24 15.38 18.96
N ASP A 211 -4.54 14.29 18.63
CA ASP A 211 -5.10 13.18 17.87
C ASP A 211 -5.41 12.01 18.81
N PRO A 212 -6.70 11.79 19.18
CA PRO A 212 -7.06 10.69 20.07
C PRO A 212 -6.75 9.32 19.47
N ASN A 213 -6.62 9.22 18.15
CA ASN A 213 -6.39 7.96 17.45
C ASN A 213 -5.01 7.35 17.74
N LEU A 214 -4.08 8.11 18.32
CA LEU A 214 -2.80 7.57 18.80
C LEU A 214 -2.95 6.67 20.04
N TYR A 215 -4.02 6.83 20.83
CA TYR A 215 -4.24 6.08 22.06
C TYR A 215 -5.64 5.43 22.16
N TYR A 216 -6.59 5.78 21.28
CA TYR A 216 -7.89 5.13 21.16
C TYR A 216 -7.91 3.98 20.15
N LYS A 217 -8.92 3.11 20.29
CA LYS A 217 -9.13 1.95 19.42
C LYS A 217 -10.12 2.20 18.28
N LYS A 218 -10.80 3.35 18.27
CA LYS A 218 -11.81 3.72 17.27
C LYS A 218 -11.43 5.04 16.61
N ASN A 219 -11.76 5.18 15.33
CA ASN A 219 -11.62 6.43 14.62
C ASN A 219 -12.38 7.53 15.35
N SER A 220 -11.67 8.59 15.70
CA SER A 220 -12.17 9.72 16.49
C SER A 220 -11.77 11.03 15.82
N PRO A 221 -12.60 12.09 15.89
CA PRO A 221 -12.20 13.39 15.41
C PRO A 221 -10.99 13.91 16.19
N ILE A 222 -10.15 14.71 15.53
CA ILE A 222 -9.08 15.44 16.20
C ILE A 222 -9.67 16.54 17.09
N LEU A 223 -8.90 16.94 18.10
CA LEU A 223 -9.26 18.02 19.01
C LEU A 223 -8.31 19.19 18.80
N TYR A 224 -8.86 20.40 18.78
CA TYR A 224 -8.10 21.63 18.63
C TYR A 224 -7.80 22.22 20.01
N ALA A 225 -6.56 22.65 20.21
CA ALA A 225 -6.21 23.49 21.36
C ALA A 225 -6.64 24.94 21.09
N SER A 226 -6.87 25.70 22.17
CA SER A 226 -7.13 27.14 22.10
C SER A 226 -5.87 27.93 21.71
N GLU A 227 -4.71 27.44 22.14
CA GLU A 227 -3.41 28.06 21.95
C GLU A 227 -2.78 27.61 20.63
N THR A 228 -2.05 28.52 20.00
CA THR A 228 -1.20 28.24 18.84
C THR A 228 0.26 28.16 19.25
N ARG A 229 1.06 27.53 18.40
CA ARG A 229 2.51 27.40 18.57
C ARG A 229 3.18 28.75 18.29
N ALA A 230 3.75 29.34 19.34
CA ALA A 230 4.36 30.67 19.27
C ALA A 230 5.64 30.73 18.42
N LYS A 231 6.37 29.62 18.29
CA LYS A 231 7.62 29.54 17.53
C LYS A 231 7.76 28.23 16.79
N ARG A 232 8.27 28.30 15.57
CA ARG A 232 8.64 27.12 14.78
C ARG A 232 10.07 26.67 15.12
N PRO A 233 10.41 25.40 14.85
CA PRO A 233 11.78 24.93 14.96
C PRO A 233 12.70 25.74 14.03
N ASP A 234 13.88 26.10 14.52
CA ASP A 234 14.96 26.72 13.76
C ASP A 234 16.04 25.70 13.33
N ALA A 235 15.95 24.47 13.84
CA ALA A 235 16.90 23.40 13.59
C ALA A 235 16.73 22.70 12.21
N PHE A 236 15.60 22.89 11.54
CA PHE A 236 15.30 22.28 10.23
C PHE A 236 14.24 23.09 9.48
N GLU A 237 14.21 22.96 8.16
CA GLU A 237 13.18 23.55 7.31
C GLU A 237 11.98 22.59 7.18
N ILE A 238 10.76 23.12 7.19
CA ILE A 238 9.55 22.31 6.99
C ILE A 238 9.17 22.34 5.51
N PHE A 239 9.03 21.15 4.93
CA PHE A 239 8.56 20.96 3.56
C PHE A 239 7.19 20.30 3.60
N GLY A 240 6.31 20.72 2.69
CA GLY A 240 4.98 20.15 2.51
C GLY A 240 4.75 19.69 1.08
N GLY A 241 3.75 18.85 0.86
CA GLY A 241 3.31 18.45 -0.47
C GLY A 241 2.32 17.30 -0.43
N SER A 242 2.19 16.57 -1.53
CA SER A 242 1.25 15.46 -1.61
C SER A 242 1.55 14.35 -0.58
N PRO A 243 0.53 13.78 0.11
CA PRO A 243 0.73 12.64 1.01
C PRO A 243 0.91 11.31 0.25
N TRP A 244 0.77 11.32 -1.08
CA TRP A 244 0.92 10.17 -1.96
C TRP A 244 2.33 10.17 -2.55
N VAL A 245 3.10 9.14 -2.24
CA VAL A 245 4.55 9.12 -2.47
C VAL A 245 5.00 7.77 -3.05
N ILE A 246 6.11 7.78 -3.77
CA ILE A 246 6.84 6.57 -4.16
C ILE A 246 8.28 6.73 -3.66
N LEU A 247 8.65 5.94 -2.67
CA LEU A 247 9.89 6.12 -1.91
C LEU A 247 10.83 4.95 -2.12
N SER A 248 12.14 5.21 -2.25
CA SER A 248 13.14 4.16 -2.33
C SER A 248 13.23 3.39 -1.01
N ARG A 249 13.58 2.10 -1.09
CA ARG A 249 13.74 1.26 0.11
C ARG A 249 14.70 1.86 1.13
N ALA A 250 15.84 2.37 0.67
CA ALA A 250 16.85 2.99 1.54
C ALA A 250 16.28 4.17 2.35
N PHE A 251 15.47 5.02 1.72
CA PHE A 251 14.82 6.14 2.41
C PHE A 251 13.74 5.67 3.39
N VAL A 252 12.98 4.63 3.04
CA VAL A 252 12.00 4.03 3.95
C VAL A 252 12.67 3.38 5.16
N GLU A 253 13.79 2.70 4.96
CA GLU A 253 14.61 2.15 6.05
C GLU A 253 15.10 3.27 6.97
N HIS A 254 15.54 4.41 6.41
CA HIS A 254 15.89 5.59 7.19
C HIS A 254 14.71 6.10 8.03
N CYS A 255 13.52 6.24 7.44
CA CYS A 255 12.34 6.71 8.16
C CYS A 255 11.94 5.78 9.32
N VAL A 256 12.02 4.46 9.11
CA VAL A 256 11.62 3.45 10.10
C VAL A 256 12.70 3.23 11.18
N GLN A 257 13.98 3.14 10.77
CA GLN A 257 15.10 2.85 11.66
C GLN A 257 15.71 4.11 12.29
N GLY A 258 15.54 5.28 11.68
CA GLY A 258 15.91 6.60 12.20
C GLY A 258 17.34 6.68 12.73
N TRP A 259 18.35 6.16 12.02
CA TRP A 259 19.71 5.99 12.55
C TRP A 259 20.39 7.30 13.02
N ASP A 260 20.05 8.45 12.43
CA ASP A 260 20.54 9.78 12.83
C ASP A 260 19.59 10.52 13.82
N ASN A 261 18.51 9.85 14.24
CA ASN A 261 17.42 10.34 15.06
C ASN A 261 16.58 11.49 14.48
N PHE A 262 16.89 12.05 13.30
CA PHE A 262 16.10 13.14 12.73
C PHE A 262 14.65 12.72 12.45
N PRO A 263 14.37 11.57 11.79
CA PRO A 263 12.99 11.08 11.59
C PRO A 263 12.22 10.96 12.91
N ARG A 264 12.87 10.52 14.00
CA ARG A 264 12.25 10.38 15.32
C ARG A 264 11.91 11.73 15.95
N LYS A 265 12.84 12.69 15.90
CA LYS A 265 12.63 14.05 16.41
C LYS A 265 11.50 14.75 15.65
N LEU A 266 11.47 14.59 14.33
CA LEU A 266 10.39 15.13 13.51
C LEU A 266 9.04 14.51 13.87
N LEU A 267 8.96 13.18 14.07
CA LEU A 267 7.72 12.54 14.53
C LEU A 267 7.23 13.14 15.85
N MET A 268 8.12 13.41 16.82
CA MET A 268 7.75 14.07 18.08
C MET A 268 7.15 15.45 17.82
N TYR A 269 7.76 16.25 16.95
CA TYR A 269 7.25 17.56 16.58
C TYR A 269 5.88 17.49 15.88
N LEU A 270 5.68 16.52 14.99
CA LEU A 270 4.45 16.36 14.21
C LEU A 270 3.29 15.72 14.99
N THR A 271 3.49 15.28 16.24
CA THR A 271 2.42 14.68 17.08
C THR A 271 1.25 15.63 17.37
N ASN A 272 1.43 16.92 17.18
CA ASN A 272 0.42 17.94 17.45
C ASN A 272 0.35 18.99 16.33
N VAL A 273 0.50 18.51 15.08
CA VAL A 273 0.42 19.32 13.86
C VAL A 273 -0.70 18.75 12.97
N LEU A 274 -1.39 19.63 12.23
CA LEU A 274 -2.38 19.23 11.23
C LEU A 274 -1.74 18.71 9.95
N PHE A 275 -2.38 17.70 9.35
CA PHE A 275 -1.96 17.06 8.10
C PHE A 275 -0.48 16.64 8.06
N PRO A 276 0.06 16.00 9.12
CA PRO A 276 1.49 15.72 9.21
C PRO A 276 1.99 14.73 8.15
N LEU A 277 1.09 13.96 7.52
CA LEU A 277 1.44 13.07 6.40
C LEU A 277 1.84 13.85 5.13
N GLU A 278 1.32 15.06 4.96
CA GLU A 278 1.71 15.98 3.89
C GLU A 278 3.06 16.66 4.17
N LEU A 279 3.63 16.48 5.37
CA LEU A 279 4.86 17.13 5.82
C LEU A 279 6.02 16.15 6.03
N TYR A 280 5.72 14.97 6.58
CA TYR A 280 6.71 14.09 7.16
C TYR A 280 7.77 13.65 6.15
N PHE A 281 7.38 13.01 5.05
CA PHE A 281 8.33 12.44 4.10
C PHE A 281 9.15 13.53 3.41
N GLN A 282 8.51 14.61 2.99
CA GLN A 282 9.14 15.77 2.37
C GLN A 282 10.18 16.38 3.30
N THR A 283 9.81 16.60 4.57
CA THR A 283 10.71 17.20 5.57
C THR A 283 11.87 16.28 5.94
N VAL A 284 11.65 14.98 6.12
CA VAL A 284 12.75 14.02 6.33
C VAL A 284 13.71 14.07 5.15
N LEU A 285 13.18 13.95 3.94
CA LEU A 285 14.00 13.82 2.74
C LEU A 285 14.86 15.07 2.49
N CYS A 286 14.26 16.25 2.59
CA CYS A 286 14.98 17.50 2.32
C CYS A 286 15.94 17.94 3.43
N ASN A 287 15.81 17.44 4.67
CA ASN A 287 16.75 17.76 5.75
C ASN A 287 17.78 16.65 6.03
N SER A 288 17.67 15.48 5.37
CA SER A 288 18.66 14.41 5.48
C SER A 288 19.67 14.48 4.32
N PRO A 289 20.96 14.82 4.58
CA PRO A 289 21.96 15.03 3.52
C PRO A 289 22.15 13.85 2.57
N GLU A 290 21.97 12.62 3.07
CA GLU A 290 22.06 11.37 2.29
C GLU A 290 20.97 11.28 1.19
N PHE A 291 19.84 11.96 1.37
CA PHE A 291 18.67 11.80 0.50
C PHE A 291 18.30 13.05 -0.31
N GLN A 292 18.79 14.24 0.04
CA GLN A 292 18.45 15.52 -0.63
C GLN A 292 18.56 15.42 -2.16
N ASN A 293 19.63 14.80 -2.64
CA ASN A 293 19.91 14.64 -4.06
C ASN A 293 19.24 13.42 -4.69
N THR A 294 18.24 12.81 -4.06
CA THR A 294 17.51 11.63 -4.58
C THR A 294 16.06 11.97 -4.99
N THR A 295 15.62 13.21 -4.83
CA THR A 295 14.23 13.62 -5.10
C THR A 295 13.90 13.68 -6.58
N VAL A 296 12.64 13.39 -6.90
CA VAL A 296 11.99 13.70 -8.17
C VAL A 296 10.71 14.43 -7.81
N ASP A 297 10.62 15.70 -8.20
CA ASP A 297 9.48 16.59 -7.90
C ASP A 297 8.28 16.27 -8.80
N ASN A 298 7.76 15.07 -8.62
CA ASN A 298 6.60 14.53 -9.30
C ASN A 298 6.16 13.26 -8.55
N ASN A 299 4.94 13.22 -8.03
CA ASN A 299 4.41 12.05 -7.31
C ASN A 299 3.73 11.01 -8.22
N LEU A 300 3.72 11.23 -9.55
CA LEU A 300 3.11 10.40 -10.57
C LEU A 300 1.59 10.18 -10.37
N ARG A 301 0.91 11.16 -9.77
CA ARG A 301 -0.54 11.15 -9.51
C ARG A 301 -1.26 12.21 -10.33
N TYR A 302 -2.32 11.80 -11.03
CA TYR A 302 -3.31 12.71 -11.57
C TYR A 302 -4.36 12.99 -10.49
N THR A 303 -4.51 14.26 -10.12
CA THR A 303 -5.51 14.72 -9.14
C THR A 303 -6.01 16.10 -9.55
N ILE A 304 -7.33 16.25 -9.62
CA ILE A 304 -7.95 17.56 -9.85
C ILE A 304 -8.34 18.13 -8.49
N TRP A 305 -7.86 19.33 -8.19
CA TRP A 305 -8.15 20.03 -6.95
C TRP A 305 -9.37 20.96 -7.10
N ASP A 306 -10.25 20.98 -6.10
CA ASP A 306 -11.37 21.90 -6.03
C ASP A 306 -10.86 23.34 -5.86
N GLN A 307 -11.21 24.21 -6.80
CA GLN A 307 -10.84 25.63 -6.76
C GLN A 307 -11.56 26.38 -5.62
N LYS A 308 -12.72 25.89 -5.18
CA LYS A 308 -13.55 26.54 -4.15
C LYS A 308 -13.20 26.07 -2.73
N THR A 309 -12.80 24.80 -2.59
CA THR A 309 -12.49 24.18 -1.30
C THR A 309 -11.04 23.76 -1.26
N VAL A 310 -10.21 24.52 -0.56
CA VAL A 310 -8.76 24.31 -0.55
C VAL A 310 -8.40 22.92 0.01
N GLY A 311 -7.66 22.14 -0.79
CA GLY A 311 -7.18 20.79 -0.44
C GLY A 311 -8.23 19.68 -0.52
N LYS A 312 -9.39 19.96 -1.11
CA LYS A 312 -10.34 18.93 -1.47
C LYS A 312 -10.07 18.50 -2.92
N ALA A 313 -9.81 17.22 -3.14
CA ALA A 313 -9.75 16.68 -4.50
C ALA A 313 -11.17 16.44 -5.02
N LEU A 314 -11.38 16.73 -6.31
CA LEU A 314 -12.64 16.43 -7.01
C LEU A 314 -12.66 14.96 -7.41
N GLU A 315 -13.81 14.31 -7.22
CA GLU A 315 -14.01 12.93 -7.70
C GLU A 315 -13.90 12.89 -9.23
N LEU A 316 -13.02 12.03 -9.73
CA LEU A 316 -12.79 11.83 -11.16
C LEU A 316 -13.94 11.01 -11.77
N LYS A 317 -14.37 11.44 -12.96
CA LYS A 317 -15.51 10.87 -13.69
C LYS A 317 -15.15 10.70 -15.16
N MET A 318 -16.08 10.12 -15.93
CA MET A 318 -15.95 9.97 -17.38
C MET A 318 -15.58 11.26 -18.12
N SER A 319 -16.08 12.43 -17.66
CA SER A 319 -15.75 13.73 -18.25
C SER A 319 -14.26 14.09 -18.18
N ASN A 320 -13.49 13.45 -17.30
CA ASN A 320 -12.06 13.69 -17.12
C ASN A 320 -11.20 12.62 -17.82
N TYR A 321 -11.81 11.63 -18.46
CA TYR A 321 -11.13 10.43 -18.93
C TYR A 321 -9.98 10.72 -19.90
N ASP A 322 -10.24 11.51 -20.95
CA ASP A 322 -9.24 11.79 -21.99
C ASP A 322 -8.04 12.55 -21.43
N GLU A 323 -8.28 13.59 -20.64
CA GLU A 323 -7.22 14.40 -20.01
C GLU A 323 -6.37 13.53 -19.07
N MET A 324 -7.03 12.75 -18.21
CA MET A 324 -6.40 11.85 -17.25
C MET A 324 -5.52 10.81 -17.93
N VAL A 325 -6.02 10.12 -18.97
CA VAL A 325 -5.27 9.07 -19.70
C VAL A 325 -4.15 9.67 -20.56
N SER A 326 -4.30 10.93 -21.02
CA SER A 326 -3.25 11.61 -21.79
C SER A 326 -2.08 12.12 -20.92
N SER A 327 -2.30 12.25 -19.60
CA SER A 327 -1.30 12.73 -18.65
C SER A 327 -0.09 11.79 -18.51
N GLU A 328 0.99 12.28 -17.88
CA GLU A 328 2.17 11.46 -17.56
C GLU A 328 2.06 10.75 -16.20
N ALA A 329 0.87 10.72 -15.61
CA ALA A 329 0.63 10.07 -14.32
C ALA A 329 0.53 8.54 -14.44
N VAL A 330 0.97 7.86 -13.39
CA VAL A 330 0.85 6.39 -13.26
C VAL A 330 -0.46 6.00 -12.59
N PHE A 331 -0.97 6.86 -11.72
CA PHE A 331 -2.19 6.63 -10.95
C PHE A 331 -3.07 7.88 -10.99
N ALA A 332 -4.37 7.70 -10.79
CA ALA A 332 -5.34 8.78 -10.67
C ALA A 332 -6.20 8.63 -9.41
N ARG A 333 -6.71 9.76 -8.89
CA ARG A 333 -7.55 9.80 -7.70
C ARG A 333 -8.35 11.11 -7.54
N PRO A 334 -9.37 11.12 -6.67
CA PRO A 334 -10.07 9.96 -6.11
C PRO A 334 -11.20 9.47 -7.03
N PHE A 335 -11.45 8.16 -7.02
CA PHE A 335 -12.62 7.56 -7.68
C PHE A 335 -13.67 7.10 -6.68
N ARG A 336 -14.94 7.18 -7.09
CA ARG A 336 -16.06 6.59 -6.38
C ARG A 336 -16.18 5.10 -6.70
N GLU A 337 -16.65 4.31 -5.73
CA GLU A 337 -16.97 2.89 -5.97
C GLU A 337 -18.01 2.76 -7.10
N GLY A 338 -17.72 1.90 -8.07
CA GLY A 338 -18.64 1.58 -9.17
C GLY A 338 -18.78 2.67 -10.23
N ASP A 339 -17.95 3.72 -10.21
CA ASP A 339 -17.98 4.73 -11.28
C ASP A 339 -17.65 4.07 -12.64
N PRO A 340 -18.43 4.34 -13.71
CA PRO A 340 -18.19 3.77 -15.03
C PRO A 340 -16.79 4.03 -15.59
N VAL A 341 -16.13 5.12 -15.19
CA VAL A 341 -14.77 5.44 -15.63
C VAL A 341 -13.77 4.34 -15.26
N LEU A 342 -13.97 3.64 -14.12
CA LEU A 342 -13.09 2.55 -13.70
C LEU A 342 -13.13 1.37 -14.69
N SER A 343 -14.33 1.06 -15.21
CA SER A 343 -14.51 0.01 -16.21
C SER A 343 -13.96 0.42 -17.58
N GLU A 344 -14.01 1.72 -17.90
CA GLU A 344 -13.40 2.26 -19.12
C GLU A 344 -11.86 2.18 -19.06
N ILE A 345 -11.26 2.50 -17.92
CA ILE A 345 -9.82 2.32 -17.67
C ILE A 345 -9.44 0.85 -17.77
N ASP A 346 -10.21 -0.05 -17.12
CA ASP A 346 -9.96 -1.49 -17.19
C ASP A 346 -9.90 -1.98 -18.64
N LYS A 347 -10.87 -1.57 -19.46
CA LYS A 347 -10.99 -2.01 -20.85
C LYS A 347 -9.91 -1.42 -21.76
N ASN A 348 -9.77 -0.10 -21.76
CA ASN A 348 -9.00 0.60 -22.80
C ASN A 348 -7.54 0.87 -22.42
N VAL A 349 -7.25 0.93 -21.11
CA VAL A 349 -5.89 1.23 -20.61
C VAL A 349 -5.21 -0.05 -20.14
N LEU A 350 -5.88 -0.80 -19.27
CA LEU A 350 -5.28 -1.98 -18.64
C LEU A 350 -5.42 -3.24 -19.51
N ASN A 351 -6.45 -3.31 -20.36
CA ASN A 351 -6.90 -4.54 -21.02
C ASN A 351 -7.18 -5.64 -19.97
N ARG A 352 -7.87 -5.25 -18.91
CA ARG A 352 -8.20 -6.09 -17.75
C ARG A 352 -9.58 -6.71 -17.93
N PRO A 353 -9.73 -8.04 -17.83
CA PRO A 353 -11.04 -8.68 -17.84
C PRO A 353 -11.84 -8.32 -16.58
N PRO A 354 -13.18 -8.31 -16.65
CA PRO A 354 -14.04 -8.12 -15.47
C PRO A 354 -13.63 -9.05 -14.34
N ASP A 355 -13.44 -8.50 -13.14
CA ASP A 355 -13.03 -9.23 -11.92
C ASP A 355 -11.73 -10.05 -12.00
N GLY A 356 -10.96 -9.97 -13.09
CA GLY A 356 -9.65 -10.61 -13.23
C GLY A 356 -8.49 -9.71 -12.85
N VAL A 357 -7.27 -10.21 -13.04
CA VAL A 357 -6.01 -9.45 -12.91
C VAL A 357 -5.57 -8.91 -14.27
N VAL A 358 -4.70 -7.90 -14.29
CA VAL A 358 -4.13 -7.41 -15.56
C VAL A 358 -3.16 -8.47 -16.12
N PRO A 359 -3.36 -8.98 -17.35
CA PRO A 359 -2.43 -9.94 -17.93
C PRO A 359 -1.11 -9.25 -18.31
N GLY A 360 0.00 -9.87 -17.90
CA GLY A 360 1.35 -9.55 -18.35
C GLY A 360 2.02 -10.80 -18.95
N GLU A 361 3.30 -10.73 -19.30
CA GLU A 361 4.04 -11.91 -19.84
C GLU A 361 4.13 -13.07 -18.84
N TRP A 362 4.01 -12.77 -17.54
CA TRP A 362 3.89 -13.77 -16.48
C TRP A 362 2.58 -14.57 -16.54
N CYS A 363 1.62 -14.14 -17.35
CA CYS A 363 0.28 -14.71 -17.44
C CYS A 363 -0.06 -15.14 -18.88
N LEU A 364 0.10 -16.43 -19.17
CA LEU A 364 -0.04 -16.98 -20.51
C LEU A 364 -1.42 -17.63 -20.67
N ASP A 365 -2.23 -17.06 -21.58
CA ASP A 365 -3.50 -17.64 -22.01
C ASP A 365 -3.29 -18.58 -23.21
N GLN A 366 -3.71 -19.84 -23.09
CA GLN A 366 -3.60 -20.82 -24.18
C GLN A 366 -4.50 -20.48 -25.40
N GLY A 367 -5.39 -19.49 -25.29
CA GLY A 367 -6.39 -19.14 -26.31
C GLY A 367 -5.96 -18.14 -27.39
N MET A 368 -4.79 -17.50 -27.30
CA MET A 368 -4.37 -16.51 -28.32
C MET A 368 -3.79 -17.13 -29.60
N ASN A 369 -3.60 -18.45 -29.65
CA ASN A 369 -3.12 -19.17 -30.83
C ASN A 369 -4.24 -19.72 -31.73
N ALA A 370 -5.51 -19.38 -31.47
CA ALA A 370 -6.59 -19.67 -32.41
C ALA A 370 -6.63 -18.57 -33.49
N SER A 371 -6.37 -18.97 -34.73
CA SER A 371 -6.45 -18.16 -35.94
C SER A 371 -7.69 -17.26 -35.99
N VAL A 372 -7.50 -16.07 -36.58
CA VAL A 372 -8.38 -14.88 -36.69
C VAL A 372 -9.81 -15.11 -37.26
N GLN A 373 -10.30 -16.33 -37.45
CA GLN A 373 -11.56 -16.58 -38.17
C GLN A 373 -12.80 -16.93 -37.34
N ASP A 374 -12.72 -17.10 -36.02
CA ASP A 374 -13.92 -17.47 -35.24
C ASP A 374 -14.09 -16.63 -33.97
N ARG A 375 -14.46 -15.35 -34.14
CA ARG A 375 -14.77 -14.42 -33.03
C ARG A 375 -16.26 -14.34 -32.70
N SER A 376 -17.09 -15.25 -33.21
CA SER A 376 -18.56 -15.13 -33.08
C SER A 376 -19.19 -15.92 -31.93
N VAL A 377 -18.42 -16.75 -31.22
CA VAL A 377 -18.89 -17.47 -30.03
C VAL A 377 -17.76 -17.52 -28.99
N ILE A 378 -17.59 -16.45 -28.21
CA ILE A 378 -16.66 -16.47 -27.08
C ILE A 378 -17.46 -16.21 -25.80
N ASP A 379 -17.62 -17.28 -25.03
CA ASP A 379 -18.22 -17.26 -23.71
C ASP A 379 -17.39 -16.36 -22.77
N HIS A 380 -18.00 -15.29 -22.28
CA HIS A 380 -17.35 -14.28 -21.44
C HIS A 380 -16.96 -14.78 -20.04
N GLN A 381 -17.23 -16.05 -19.71
CA GLN A 381 -16.92 -16.64 -18.40
C GLN A 381 -15.49 -17.23 -18.27
N ASN A 382 -14.75 -17.41 -19.37
CA ASN A 382 -13.43 -18.09 -19.33
C ASN A 382 -12.20 -17.17 -19.42
N TYR A 383 -12.36 -15.84 -19.47
CA TYR A 383 -11.24 -14.88 -19.54
C TYR A 383 -10.52 -14.61 -18.21
N SER A 384 -10.90 -15.30 -17.13
CA SER A 384 -10.38 -15.01 -15.78
C SER A 384 -9.13 -15.78 -15.39
N ASN A 385 -8.72 -16.77 -16.16
CA ASN A 385 -7.75 -17.74 -15.68
C ASN A 385 -6.48 -17.66 -16.50
N CYS A 386 -5.51 -16.98 -15.92
CA CYS A 386 -4.08 -17.18 -16.14
C CYS A 386 -3.77 -18.69 -16.20
N SER A 387 -3.93 -19.29 -17.39
CA SER A 387 -4.08 -20.75 -17.52
C SER A 387 -2.73 -21.44 -17.38
N SER A 388 -1.66 -20.71 -17.69
CA SER A 388 -0.29 -21.13 -17.44
C SER A 388 0.55 -19.96 -16.94
N LEU A 389 1.49 -20.26 -16.04
CA LEU A 389 2.40 -19.29 -15.45
C LEU A 389 3.61 -19.08 -16.37
N GLY A 390 3.80 -17.85 -16.82
CA GLY A 390 4.94 -17.40 -17.59
C GLY A 390 6.14 -17.00 -16.73
N ASP A 391 7.06 -16.25 -17.31
CA ASP A 391 8.22 -15.72 -16.58
C ASP A 391 7.88 -14.40 -15.88
N ILE A 392 7.98 -14.39 -14.55
CA ILE A 392 7.77 -13.19 -13.73
C ILE A 392 8.86 -12.13 -13.92
N ASN A 393 9.97 -12.44 -14.59
CA ASN A 393 11.05 -11.49 -14.88
C ASN A 393 10.94 -10.88 -16.27
N SER A 394 10.13 -11.48 -17.15
CA SER A 394 9.84 -10.91 -18.47
C SER A 394 8.77 -9.83 -18.32
N VAL A 395 9.07 -8.66 -18.86
CA VAL A 395 8.18 -7.51 -18.82
C VAL A 395 8.08 -6.96 -20.24
N LYS A 396 6.87 -6.89 -20.78
CA LYS A 396 6.65 -6.40 -22.14
C LYS A 396 5.94 -5.05 -22.13
N PRO A 397 6.68 -3.96 -22.40
CA PRO A 397 6.06 -2.65 -22.47
C PRO A 397 5.14 -2.53 -23.69
N ARG A 398 4.03 -1.84 -23.48
CA ARG A 398 3.18 -1.24 -24.50
C ARG A 398 3.66 0.20 -24.76
N SER A 399 2.92 0.92 -25.60
CA SER A 399 3.23 2.31 -25.94
C SER A 399 3.31 3.24 -24.72
N PHE A 400 2.49 2.99 -23.69
CA PHE A 400 2.48 3.78 -22.46
C PHE A 400 3.77 3.62 -21.66
N GLY A 401 4.26 2.39 -21.46
CA GLY A 401 5.52 2.13 -20.76
C GLY A 401 6.73 2.75 -21.45
N VAL A 402 6.78 2.69 -22.80
CA VAL A 402 7.84 3.34 -23.59
C VAL A 402 7.77 4.87 -23.45
N LYS A 403 6.56 5.46 -23.52
CA LYS A 403 6.37 6.91 -23.33
C LYS A 403 6.82 7.35 -21.93
N LEU A 404 6.48 6.58 -20.90
CA LEU A 404 6.89 6.87 -19.51
C LEU A 404 8.41 6.73 -19.32
N GLY A 405 9.03 5.70 -19.91
CA GLY A 405 10.50 5.55 -19.88
C GLY A 405 11.23 6.75 -20.51
N ASN A 406 10.72 7.26 -21.63
CA ASN A 406 11.24 8.48 -22.27
C ASN A 406 11.05 9.71 -21.40
N PHE A 407 9.89 9.86 -20.76
CA PHE A 407 9.61 10.92 -19.79
C PHE A 407 10.60 10.89 -18.61
N PHE A 408 10.85 9.71 -18.05
CA PHE A 408 11.85 9.53 -16.99
C PHE A 408 13.27 9.88 -17.43
N SER A 409 13.67 9.47 -18.63
CA SER A 409 14.99 9.83 -19.17
C SER A 409 15.14 11.36 -19.31
N LYS A 410 14.09 12.05 -19.75
CA LYS A 410 14.06 13.52 -19.80
C LYS A 410 14.17 14.14 -18.39
N LEU A 411 13.41 13.65 -17.43
CA LEU A 411 13.46 14.12 -16.03
C LEU A 411 14.85 13.93 -15.41
N LEU A 412 15.53 12.81 -15.67
CA LEU A 412 16.89 12.56 -15.18
C LEU A 412 17.90 13.53 -15.77
N VAL A 413 17.76 13.89 -17.06
CA VAL A 413 18.60 14.91 -17.70
C VAL A 413 18.35 16.28 -17.09
N GLU A 414 17.10 16.69 -16.92
CA GLU A 414 16.73 17.97 -16.30
C GLU A 414 17.21 18.08 -14.86
N ARG A 415 17.17 16.98 -14.10
CA ARG A 415 17.71 16.94 -12.73
C ARG A 415 19.22 17.11 -12.68
N LYS A 416 19.96 16.46 -13.58
CA LYS A 416 21.42 16.69 -13.70
C LYS A 416 21.74 18.17 -13.97
N LEU A 417 20.82 18.90 -14.60
CA LEU A 417 20.93 20.34 -14.85
C LEU A 417 20.47 21.21 -13.66
N ARG A 418 19.78 20.66 -12.66
CA ARG A 418 19.30 21.35 -11.45
C ARG A 418 19.82 20.65 -10.18
N PRO A 419 21.12 20.79 -9.83
CA PRO A 419 21.75 20.07 -8.72
C PRO A 419 21.31 20.50 -7.30
N ASN A 420 20.29 21.34 -7.17
CA ASN A 420 19.86 21.96 -5.92
C ASN A 420 18.40 21.64 -5.59
N GLN A 421 18.04 20.36 -5.62
CA GLN A 421 16.74 19.92 -5.13
C GLN A 421 16.71 20.11 -3.60
N CYS A 422 15.53 20.42 -3.04
CA CYS A 422 15.37 20.84 -1.63
C CYS A 422 16.07 22.17 -1.23
N HIS A 423 16.44 23.04 -2.18
CA HIS A 423 16.85 24.41 -1.89
C HIS A 423 15.81 25.44 -2.30
N ASN A 424 15.75 26.55 -1.54
CA ASN A 424 14.92 27.71 -1.82
C ASN A 424 15.04 28.13 -3.30
N SER A 425 13.99 27.89 -4.09
CA SER A 425 13.81 28.66 -5.32
C SER A 425 13.55 30.10 -4.90
N VAL A 426 14.62 30.90 -4.93
CA VAL A 426 14.66 32.34 -4.63
C VAL A 426 13.52 33.07 -5.35
#